data_AF-A0A938CLS3-F1
#
_entry.id   AF-A0A938CLS3-F1
#
_cell.length_a   1.000
_cell.length_b   1.000
_cell.length_c   1.000
_cell.angle_alpha   90.00
_cell.angle_beta   90.00
_cell.angle_gamma   90.00
#
_symmetry.space_group_name_H-M   'P 1'
#
loop_
_entity.id
_entity.type
_entity.pdbx_description
1 polymer ?
#
loop_
_entity_poly.entity_id
_entity_poly.type
_entity_poly.pdbx_seq_one_letter_code
_entity_poly.pdbx_strand_id
1 'polypeptide(L)'
;MARRFTHVLGVDIGADATKVVELKLGRNGVELVGGPVVFKTPPHTVQGGVVVEPQAVGGAIKEHLGAFGTKKCIISVGGQSSLVVRISEMPQMSASDLKEAIQWELERQTTFPPDQIIYDYCVIERPDTPADAPNMEVLLAAAHEDLVNAHVEAVHAAGLQPVGIDIEPLSVSRSLVEVYGEQLSDQTVAVVNVGTNLSDITIIRRGLLSFVRSIPTAGESLTRAISQAFVVDNDEAERIKRQHGRVDSQVGGGYVQPSPVAAGPDTGSLDLGTPAPGYSAGGTEDDTDAPVFELSSTGDVDSHGDLEPTGERVTHLELDDAQVPPPPSGVSLVSTASEVAHAPADAAAQQIYDAIAPILGELTTELRRSLDFYRRQHRNEAIDRLILAGGSALIPGLADFVVADLAIPTEVANPFAGLIVPDSVSAEYLRDIGPMCVIAAGLAMRDMVSG
;
A
#
# COMPACT_ATOMS: atom_id res chain seq x y z
N MET A 1 5.77 -22.98 16.21
CA MET A 1 5.02 -22.79 14.93
C MET A 1 4.21 -21.51 15.07
N ALA A 2 4.48 -20.49 14.26
CA ALA A 2 3.80 -19.20 14.37
C ALA A 2 2.27 -19.36 14.18
N ARG A 3 1.48 -18.63 14.96
CA ARG A 3 0.02 -18.73 14.92
C ARG A 3 -0.50 -18.05 13.64
N ARG A 4 -0.72 -18.82 12.58
CA ARG A 4 -1.33 -18.34 11.33
C ARG A 4 -2.63 -17.59 11.60
N PHE A 5 -2.74 -16.38 11.10
CA PHE A 5 -3.97 -15.60 11.18
C PHE A 5 -4.93 -16.03 10.07
N THR A 6 -6.13 -16.48 10.46
CA THR A 6 -7.16 -16.95 9.52
C THR A 6 -8.29 -15.95 9.32
N HIS A 7 -8.26 -14.80 10.00
CA HIS A 7 -9.27 -13.74 9.89
C HIS A 7 -8.71 -12.41 10.43
N VAL A 8 -8.35 -11.50 9.54
CA VAL A 8 -7.66 -10.24 9.86
C VAL A 8 -8.08 -9.10 8.94
N LEU A 9 -7.87 -7.88 9.44
CA LEU A 9 -7.89 -6.65 8.66
C LEU A 9 -6.49 -6.35 8.14
N GLY A 10 -6.38 -6.01 6.86
CA GLY A 10 -5.23 -5.30 6.33
C GLY A 10 -5.54 -3.81 6.30
N VAL A 11 -4.72 -3.00 6.95
CA VAL A 11 -4.92 -1.55 7.09
C VAL A 11 -3.73 -0.82 6.47
N ASP A 12 -3.97 -0.17 5.34
CA ASP A 12 -3.01 0.70 4.65
C ASP A 12 -3.32 2.17 4.96
N ILE A 13 -2.44 2.83 5.71
CA ILE A 13 -2.58 4.24 6.10
C ILE A 13 -1.81 5.11 5.11
N GLY A 14 -2.47 5.47 4.01
CA GLY A 14 -1.89 6.35 2.99
C GLY A 14 -2.10 7.84 3.28
N ALA A 15 -1.27 8.68 2.67
CA ALA A 15 -1.32 10.14 2.85
C ALA A 15 -2.63 10.78 2.38
N ASP A 16 -3.20 10.31 1.27
CA ASP A 16 -4.50 10.80 0.75
C ASP A 16 -5.68 9.94 1.21
N ALA A 17 -5.47 8.62 1.29
CA ALA A 17 -6.54 7.69 1.60
C ALA A 17 -6.05 6.54 2.47
N THR A 18 -6.89 6.19 3.44
CA THR A 18 -6.73 5.00 4.28
C THR A 18 -7.62 3.89 3.72
N LYS A 19 -7.08 2.68 3.61
CA LYS A 19 -7.79 1.52 3.06
C LYS A 19 -7.81 0.39 4.07
N VAL A 20 -8.96 -0.25 4.20
CA VAL A 20 -9.17 -1.39 5.08
C VAL A 20 -9.79 -2.52 4.27
N VAL A 21 -9.16 -3.70 4.31
CA VAL A 21 -9.65 -4.93 3.67
C VAL A 21 -9.76 -6.00 4.75
N GLU A 22 -10.90 -6.68 4.84
CA GLU A 22 -11.08 -7.81 5.75
C GLU A 22 -11.07 -9.11 4.97
N LEU A 23 -10.13 -10.01 5.28
CA LEU A 23 -10.05 -11.33 4.68
C LEU A 23 -10.18 -12.42 5.73
N LYS A 24 -10.69 -13.57 5.29
CA LYS A 24 -10.81 -14.77 6.10
C LYS A 24 -10.40 -16.00 5.29
N LEU A 25 -9.61 -16.88 5.89
CA LEU A 25 -9.29 -18.17 5.31
C LEU A 25 -10.47 -19.12 5.52
N GLY A 26 -11.17 -19.41 4.42
CA GLY A 26 -12.25 -20.38 4.34
C GLY A 26 -11.75 -21.78 4.03
N ARG A 27 -12.68 -22.71 3.81
CA ARG A 27 -12.34 -24.08 3.39
C ARG A 27 -11.88 -24.16 1.94
N ASN A 28 -12.34 -23.22 1.11
CA ASN A 28 -12.19 -23.24 -0.35
C ASN A 28 -11.20 -22.18 -0.86
N GLY A 29 -10.52 -21.46 0.05
CA GLY A 29 -9.61 -20.38 -0.30
C GLY A 29 -9.78 -19.17 0.61
N VAL A 30 -9.22 -18.04 0.17
CA VAL A 30 -9.29 -16.77 0.88
C VAL A 30 -10.57 -16.04 0.48
N GLU A 31 -11.38 -15.69 1.48
CA GLU A 31 -12.69 -15.06 1.32
C GLU A 31 -12.60 -13.57 1.71
N LEU A 32 -13.15 -12.71 0.86
CA LEU A 32 -13.36 -11.30 1.16
C LEU A 32 -14.58 -11.16 2.08
N VAL A 33 -14.40 -10.51 3.22
CA VAL A 33 -15.49 -10.27 4.18
C VAL A 33 -16.03 -8.86 3.99
N GLY A 34 -17.27 -8.76 3.50
CA GLY A 34 -17.86 -7.47 3.16
C GLY A 34 -17.12 -6.77 2.01
N GLY A 35 -17.34 -5.47 1.85
CA GLY A 35 -16.60 -4.66 0.88
C GLY A 35 -15.34 -4.06 1.51
N PRO A 36 -14.24 -3.89 0.75
CA PRO A 36 -13.15 -3.03 1.20
C PRO A 36 -13.66 -1.63 1.48
N VAL A 37 -13.01 -0.93 2.40
CA VAL A 37 -13.36 0.46 2.73
C VAL A 37 -12.18 1.35 2.39
N VAL A 38 -12.46 2.41 1.61
CA VAL A 38 -11.48 3.45 1.24
C VAL A 38 -12.08 4.79 1.63
N PHE A 39 -11.37 5.56 2.45
CA PHE A 39 -11.81 6.89 2.87
C PHE A 39 -10.65 7.87 2.87
N LYS A 40 -10.96 9.17 2.75
CA LYS A 40 -9.95 10.24 2.73
C LYS A 40 -9.26 10.28 4.09
N THR A 41 -7.94 10.18 4.10
CA THR A 41 -7.14 10.39 5.30
C THR A 41 -7.26 11.87 5.70
N PRO A 42 -7.45 12.18 7.00
CA PRO A 42 -7.53 13.57 7.43
C PRO A 42 -6.31 14.38 6.94
N PRO A 43 -6.50 15.56 6.33
CA PRO A 43 -5.40 16.33 5.76
C PRO A 43 -4.28 16.59 6.78
N HIS A 44 -3.03 16.57 6.32
CA HIS A 44 -1.83 16.84 7.11
C HIS A 44 -1.51 15.85 8.25
N THR A 45 -2.30 14.80 8.43
CA THR A 45 -2.10 13.81 9.51
C THR A 45 -1.12 12.68 9.16
N VAL A 46 -0.76 12.56 7.88
CA VAL A 46 0.25 11.62 7.38
C VAL A 46 1.18 12.37 6.44
N GLN A 47 2.48 12.33 6.70
CA GLN A 47 3.50 13.08 5.94
C GLN A 47 4.69 12.19 5.64
N GLY A 48 5.05 12.05 4.35
CA GLY A 48 6.18 11.21 3.93
C GLY A 48 6.04 9.74 4.31
N GLY A 49 4.81 9.25 4.51
CA GLY A 49 4.52 7.90 5.00
C GLY A 49 4.50 7.75 6.51
N VAL A 50 4.75 8.81 7.29
CA VAL A 50 4.71 8.80 8.77
C VAL A 50 3.38 9.39 9.25
N VAL A 51 2.70 8.72 10.18
CA VAL A 51 1.55 9.28 10.89
C VAL A 51 2.04 10.35 11.87
N VAL A 52 1.59 11.58 11.71
CA VAL A 52 1.96 12.71 12.60
C VAL A 52 0.86 13.05 13.62
N GLU A 53 -0.39 12.68 13.34
CA GLU A 53 -1.51 12.83 14.27
C GLU A 53 -2.24 11.49 14.48
N PRO A 54 -1.67 10.57 15.28
CA PRO A 54 -2.23 9.22 15.47
C PRO A 54 -3.68 9.21 15.93
N GLN A 55 -4.06 10.12 16.82
CA GLN A 55 -5.43 10.21 17.35
C GLN A 55 -6.46 10.62 16.29
N ALA A 56 -6.09 11.55 15.39
CA ALA A 56 -6.95 11.98 14.30
C ALA A 56 -7.15 10.86 13.27
N VAL A 57 -6.06 10.19 12.90
CA VAL A 57 -6.11 9.01 12.01
C VAL A 57 -6.93 7.89 12.64
N GLY A 58 -6.69 7.58 13.92
CA GLY A 58 -7.43 6.55 14.65
C GLY A 58 -8.93 6.85 14.77
N GLY A 59 -9.30 8.11 15.00
CA GLY A 59 -10.69 8.57 14.97
C GLY A 59 -11.35 8.35 13.62
N ALA A 60 -10.66 8.70 12.52
CA ALA A 60 -11.15 8.51 11.17
C ALA A 60 -11.31 7.02 10.81
N ILE A 61 -10.35 6.17 11.18
CA ILE A 61 -10.46 4.71 11.04
C ILE A 61 -11.70 4.22 11.82
N LYS A 62 -11.84 4.60 13.09
CA LYS A 62 -12.96 4.16 13.94
C LYS A 62 -14.33 4.53 13.39
N GLU A 63 -14.48 5.72 12.81
CA GLU A 63 -15.72 6.17 12.17
C GLU A 63 -16.12 5.26 11.00
N HIS A 64 -15.14 4.72 10.27
CA HIS A 64 -15.34 3.90 9.08
C HIS A 64 -15.26 2.37 9.34
N LEU A 65 -14.89 1.94 10.55
CA LEU A 65 -14.76 0.51 10.92
C LEU A 65 -16.10 -0.22 11.15
N GLY A 66 -17.23 0.47 11.14
CA GLY A 66 -18.54 0.00 11.63
C GLY A 66 -19.12 -1.29 11.02
N ALA A 67 -18.44 -1.93 10.07
CA ALA A 67 -18.88 -3.11 9.35
C ALA A 67 -17.97 -4.35 9.47
N PHE A 68 -16.83 -4.27 10.17
CA PHE A 68 -15.85 -5.36 10.18
C PHE A 68 -16.05 -6.39 11.30
N GLY A 69 -15.80 -7.66 11.00
CA GLY A 69 -16.04 -8.80 11.89
C GLY A 69 -14.89 -9.15 12.84
N THR A 70 -13.72 -8.54 12.69
CA THR A 70 -12.54 -8.74 13.55
C THR A 70 -11.88 -7.42 13.93
N LYS A 71 -11.17 -7.40 15.06
CA LYS A 71 -10.34 -6.27 15.50
C LYS A 71 -8.86 -6.47 15.22
N LYS A 72 -8.45 -7.70 14.87
CA LYS A 72 -7.04 -8.01 14.58
C LYS A 72 -6.67 -7.37 13.26
N CYS A 73 -5.61 -6.59 13.24
CA CYS A 73 -5.14 -5.93 12.03
C CYS A 73 -3.66 -6.14 11.80
N ILE A 74 -3.29 -6.13 10.53
CA ILE A 74 -1.91 -6.09 10.06
C ILE A 74 -1.77 -4.76 9.32
N ILE A 75 -0.76 -4.00 9.69
CA ILE A 75 -0.51 -2.65 9.17
C ILE A 75 0.75 -2.66 8.32
N SER A 76 0.80 -1.83 7.28
CA SER A 76 2.04 -1.53 6.57
C SER A 76 2.75 -0.35 7.24
N VAL A 77 4.08 -0.36 7.13
CA VAL A 77 4.88 0.86 7.18
C VAL A 77 5.52 1.10 5.82
N GLY A 78 5.64 2.37 5.46
CA GLY A 78 6.18 2.84 4.19
C GLY A 78 6.98 4.12 4.36
N GLY A 79 7.28 4.77 3.24
CA GLY A 79 7.93 6.09 3.23
C GLY A 79 9.39 6.08 2.77
N GLN A 80 9.82 7.22 2.23
CA GLN A 80 11.10 7.32 1.51
C GLN A 80 12.31 7.49 2.43
N SER A 81 12.14 8.14 3.59
CA SER A 81 13.24 8.50 4.49
C SER A 81 13.26 7.73 5.80
N SER A 82 12.12 7.17 6.20
CA SER A 82 11.94 6.54 7.52
C SER A 82 11.87 5.02 7.45
N LEU A 83 11.95 4.45 6.23
CA LEU A 83 12.00 3.03 5.95
C LEU A 83 13.06 2.77 4.86
N VAL A 84 13.93 1.79 5.11
CA VAL A 84 14.87 1.26 4.13
C VAL A 84 14.52 -0.19 3.88
N VAL A 85 14.16 -0.52 2.65
CA VAL A 85 13.96 -1.91 2.18
C VAL A 85 14.99 -2.20 1.10
N ARG A 86 15.78 -3.25 1.29
CA ARG A 86 16.84 -3.61 0.35
C ARG A 86 17.08 -5.11 0.30
N ILE A 87 17.43 -5.59 -0.89
CA ILE A 87 18.01 -6.92 -1.06
C ILE A 87 19.53 -6.78 -1.16
N SER A 88 20.25 -7.47 -0.30
CA SER A 88 21.72 -7.44 -0.21
C SER A 88 22.28 -8.83 -0.47
N GLU A 89 23.29 -8.91 -1.33
CA GLU A 89 24.11 -10.10 -1.49
C GLU A 89 25.18 -10.13 -0.39
N MET A 90 25.26 -11.25 0.33
CA MET A 90 26.22 -11.49 1.39
C MET A 90 26.91 -12.84 1.18
N PRO A 91 28.13 -13.07 1.68
CA PRO A 91 28.74 -14.40 1.66
C PRO A 91 27.86 -15.43 2.37
N GLN A 92 27.87 -16.68 1.92
CA GLN A 92 27.16 -17.76 2.60
C GLN A 92 27.72 -17.93 4.04
N MET A 93 26.84 -17.87 5.04
CA MET A 93 27.22 -17.97 6.46
C MET A 93 26.12 -18.61 7.31
N SER A 94 26.41 -18.88 8.59
CA SER A 94 25.42 -19.42 9.53
C SER A 94 24.40 -18.35 9.93
N ALA A 95 23.25 -18.77 10.48
CA ALA A 95 22.21 -17.83 10.94
C ALA A 95 22.71 -16.89 12.06
N SER A 96 23.57 -17.37 12.95
CA SER A 96 24.18 -16.53 14.00
C SER A 96 25.13 -15.51 13.41
N ASP A 97 25.98 -15.92 12.46
CA ASP A 97 26.93 -15.00 11.82
C ASP A 97 26.19 -13.96 10.96
N LEU A 98 25.10 -14.37 10.29
CA LEU A 98 24.26 -13.47 9.52
C LEU A 98 23.65 -12.38 10.40
N LYS A 99 23.17 -12.73 11.58
CA LYS A 99 22.62 -11.76 12.53
C LYS A 99 23.63 -10.67 12.89
N GLU A 100 24.88 -11.07 13.18
CA GLU A 100 25.97 -10.12 13.47
C GLU A 100 26.33 -9.27 12.23
N ALA A 101 26.39 -9.89 11.06
CA ALA A 101 26.68 -9.20 9.81
C ALA A 101 25.62 -8.16 9.44
N ILE A 102 24.35 -8.45 9.66
CA ILE A 102 23.23 -7.51 9.43
C ILE A 102 23.33 -6.33 10.39
N GLN A 103 23.62 -6.58 11.66
CA GLN A 103 23.77 -5.51 12.65
C GLN A 103 24.90 -4.55 12.27
N TRP A 104 26.02 -5.08 11.79
CA TRP A 104 27.13 -4.27 11.26
C TRP A 104 26.76 -3.52 9.97
N GLU A 105 26.02 -4.16 9.06
CA GLU A 105 25.59 -3.54 7.81
C GLU A 105 24.64 -2.34 8.08
N LEU A 106 23.75 -2.49 9.07
CA LEU A 106 22.90 -1.41 9.55
C LEU A 106 23.74 -0.26 10.11
N GLU A 107 24.65 -0.51 11.05
CA GLU A 107 25.53 0.51 11.64
C GLU A 107 26.33 1.31 10.59
N ARG A 108 26.74 0.66 9.50
CA ARG A 108 27.52 1.29 8.44
C ARG A 108 26.68 2.15 7.50
N GLN A 109 25.41 1.81 7.31
CA GLN A 109 24.54 2.46 6.33
C GLN A 109 23.59 3.47 6.96
N THR A 110 23.17 3.25 8.20
CA THR A 110 22.20 4.11 8.85
C THR A 110 22.90 5.36 9.35
N THR A 111 22.37 6.52 8.95
CA THR A 111 22.81 7.80 9.52
C THR A 111 22.23 8.01 10.94
N PHE A 112 21.45 7.04 11.42
CA PHE A 112 20.69 7.12 12.66
C PHE A 112 21.34 6.28 13.76
N PRO A 113 21.10 6.63 15.04
CA PRO A 113 21.50 5.81 16.17
C PRO A 113 20.88 4.40 16.09
N PRO A 114 21.64 3.32 16.33
CA PRO A 114 21.11 1.94 16.27
C PRO A 114 19.95 1.67 17.23
N ASP A 115 19.82 2.44 18.30
CA ASP A 115 18.76 2.35 19.31
C ASP A 115 17.43 2.99 18.87
N GLN A 116 17.37 3.64 17.70
CA GLN A 116 16.17 4.28 17.16
C GLN A 116 15.62 3.57 15.91
N ILE A 117 16.08 2.33 15.68
CA ILE A 117 15.76 1.56 14.49
C ILE A 117 15.13 0.24 14.89
N ILE A 118 13.97 -0.04 14.30
CA ILE A 118 13.37 -1.37 14.29
C ILE A 118 13.73 -2.01 12.96
N TYR A 119 14.32 -3.19 12.98
CA TYR A 119 14.70 -3.89 11.75
C TYR A 119 14.34 -5.36 11.81
N ASP A 120 14.18 -5.95 10.64
CA ASP A 120 14.01 -7.38 10.44
C ASP A 120 14.66 -7.79 9.11
N TYR A 121 14.99 -9.06 8.97
CA TYR A 121 15.59 -9.59 7.76
C TYR A 121 15.15 -11.02 7.47
N CYS A 122 15.19 -11.37 6.19
CA CYS A 122 14.87 -12.71 5.74
C CYS A 122 15.80 -13.14 4.59
N VAL A 123 16.21 -14.40 4.62
CA VAL A 123 16.99 -14.99 3.53
C VAL A 123 16.05 -15.33 2.38
N ILE A 124 16.41 -14.91 1.18
CA ILE A 124 15.67 -15.23 -0.04
C ILE A 124 16.27 -16.48 -0.66
N GLU A 125 15.53 -17.59 -0.63
CA GLU A 125 15.95 -18.85 -1.24
C GLU A 125 15.40 -18.97 -2.66
N ARG A 126 16.26 -18.75 -3.65
CA ARG A 126 15.83 -18.88 -5.05
C ARG A 126 16.02 -20.32 -5.56
N PRO A 127 15.07 -20.86 -6.35
CA PRO A 127 15.17 -22.22 -6.92
C PRO A 127 16.41 -22.48 -7.76
N ASP A 128 16.90 -21.43 -8.43
CA ASP A 128 18.00 -21.49 -9.36
C ASP A 128 19.36 -21.16 -8.72
N THR A 129 19.39 -20.91 -7.41
CA THR A 129 20.63 -20.75 -6.66
C THR A 129 21.34 -22.11 -6.53
N PRO A 130 22.58 -22.26 -7.02
CA PRO A 130 23.36 -23.48 -6.81
C PRO A 130 23.52 -23.80 -5.32
N ALA A 131 23.50 -25.09 -4.95
CA ALA A 131 23.66 -25.51 -3.55
C ALA A 131 25.00 -25.10 -2.92
N ASP A 132 26.02 -24.84 -3.74
CA ASP A 132 27.35 -24.37 -3.38
C ASP A 132 27.57 -22.89 -3.69
N ALA A 133 26.48 -22.11 -3.86
CA ALA A 133 26.58 -20.69 -4.14
C ALA A 133 27.42 -19.98 -3.06
N PRO A 134 28.42 -19.17 -3.46
CA PRO A 134 29.29 -18.49 -2.50
C PRO A 134 28.57 -17.37 -1.74
N ASN A 135 27.42 -16.91 -2.26
CA ASN A 135 26.64 -15.81 -1.72
C ASN A 135 25.19 -16.24 -1.46
N MET A 136 24.59 -15.65 -0.44
CA MET A 136 23.16 -15.63 -0.15
C MET A 136 22.57 -14.24 -0.42
N GLU A 137 21.26 -14.21 -0.70
CA GLU A 137 20.50 -12.96 -0.78
C GLU A 137 19.68 -12.77 0.50
N VAL A 138 19.72 -11.55 1.03
CA VAL A 138 19.00 -11.19 2.26
C VAL A 138 18.15 -9.95 2.00
N LEU A 139 16.85 -10.08 2.22
CA LEU A 139 15.94 -8.95 2.33
C LEU A 139 16.11 -8.32 3.71
N LEU A 140 16.49 -7.06 3.75
CA LEU A 140 16.61 -6.26 4.96
C LEU A 140 15.55 -5.15 4.92
N ALA A 141 14.79 -5.03 6.01
CA ALA A 141 13.89 -3.91 6.26
C ALA A 141 14.28 -3.23 7.57
N ALA A 142 14.53 -1.91 7.52
CA ALA A 142 14.88 -1.12 8.68
C ALA A 142 14.04 0.16 8.71
N ALA A 143 13.29 0.36 9.77
CA ALA A 143 12.37 1.47 9.96
C ALA A 143 12.74 2.28 11.21
N HIS A 144 12.44 3.57 11.18
CA HIS A 144 12.51 4.39 12.40
C HIS A 144 11.49 3.87 13.42
N GLU A 145 11.89 3.80 14.68
CA GLU A 145 10.98 3.42 15.76
C GLU A 145 9.74 4.33 15.81
N ASP A 146 9.93 5.66 15.64
CA ASP A 146 8.83 6.63 15.60
C ASP A 146 7.80 6.36 14.49
N LEU A 147 8.27 5.91 13.31
CA LEU A 147 7.39 5.55 12.20
C LEU A 147 6.46 4.41 12.62
N VAL A 148 7.04 3.35 13.19
CA VAL A 148 6.30 2.17 13.63
C VAL A 148 5.34 2.51 14.76
N ASN A 149 5.83 3.19 15.80
CA ASN A 149 5.05 3.53 16.98
C ASN A 149 3.85 4.42 16.64
N ALA A 150 4.02 5.39 15.74
CA ALA A 150 2.91 6.26 15.35
C ALA A 150 1.79 5.51 14.60
N HIS A 151 2.12 4.53 13.75
CA HIS A 151 1.12 3.70 13.08
C HIS A 151 0.40 2.78 14.05
N VAL A 152 1.15 2.17 14.98
CA VAL A 152 0.60 1.32 16.06
C VAL A 152 -0.35 2.13 16.95
N GLU A 153 0.04 3.34 17.35
CA GLU A 153 -0.81 4.23 18.15
C GLU A 153 -2.11 4.57 17.40
N ALA A 154 -2.04 4.88 16.10
CA ALA A 154 -3.21 5.22 15.30
C ALA A 154 -4.25 4.09 15.25
N VAL A 155 -3.80 2.85 15.02
CA VAL A 155 -4.73 1.70 15.00
C VAL A 155 -5.24 1.33 16.40
N HIS A 156 -4.44 1.53 17.46
CA HIS A 156 -4.92 1.40 18.83
C HIS A 156 -5.99 2.44 19.18
N ALA A 157 -5.80 3.71 18.78
CA ALA A 157 -6.80 4.77 18.94
C ALA A 157 -8.10 4.44 18.18
N ALA A 158 -8.02 3.70 17.08
CA ALA A 158 -9.19 3.17 16.37
C ALA A 158 -9.90 2.01 17.08
N GLY A 159 -9.30 1.44 18.13
CA GLY A 159 -9.79 0.27 18.85
C GLY A 159 -9.47 -1.07 18.17
N LEU A 160 -8.51 -1.07 17.24
CA LEU A 160 -7.96 -2.28 16.62
C LEU A 160 -6.82 -2.87 17.45
N GLN A 161 -6.45 -4.11 17.09
CA GLN A 161 -5.40 -4.89 17.72
C GLN A 161 -4.35 -5.21 16.64
N PRO A 162 -3.25 -4.44 16.56
CA PRO A 162 -2.16 -4.75 15.65
C PRO A 162 -1.54 -6.09 16.05
N VAL A 163 -1.55 -7.04 15.12
CA VAL A 163 -0.96 -8.39 15.29
C VAL A 163 0.26 -8.61 14.39
N GLY A 164 0.58 -7.64 13.53
CA GLY A 164 1.76 -7.65 12.68
C GLY A 164 1.97 -6.31 11.99
N ILE A 165 3.23 -5.99 11.73
CA ILE A 165 3.66 -4.87 10.90
C ILE A 165 4.38 -5.46 9.69
N ASP A 166 4.06 -4.98 8.50
CA ASP A 166 4.63 -5.43 7.24
C ASP A 166 5.20 -4.27 6.44
N ILE A 167 5.93 -4.60 5.37
CA ILE A 167 6.37 -3.65 4.37
C ILE A 167 5.50 -3.77 3.11
N GLU A 168 5.31 -2.64 2.43
CA GLU A 168 4.46 -2.57 1.24
C GLU A 168 4.88 -3.53 0.11
N PRO A 169 6.18 -3.72 -0.22
CA PRO A 169 6.59 -4.60 -1.33
C PRO A 169 6.17 -6.07 -1.14
N LEU A 170 6.20 -6.59 0.09
CA LEU A 170 5.76 -7.96 0.37
C LEU A 170 4.23 -8.08 0.29
N SER A 171 3.51 -7.05 0.72
CA SER A 171 2.05 -6.97 0.59
C SER A 171 1.62 -6.96 -0.89
N VAL A 172 2.35 -6.21 -1.72
CA VAL A 172 2.16 -6.21 -3.18
C VAL A 172 2.38 -7.60 -3.78
N SER A 173 3.44 -8.31 -3.37
CA SER A 173 3.70 -9.68 -3.83
C SER A 173 2.54 -10.63 -3.54
N ARG A 174 2.06 -10.62 -2.29
CA ARG A 174 0.96 -11.48 -1.84
C ARG A 174 -0.31 -11.30 -2.66
N SER A 175 -0.71 -10.05 -2.84
CA SER A 175 -2.00 -9.71 -3.45
C SER A 175 -2.04 -9.76 -4.98
N LEU A 176 -0.88 -9.71 -5.65
CA LEU A 176 -0.83 -9.64 -7.12
C LEU A 176 -0.07 -10.79 -7.79
N VAL A 177 0.74 -11.55 -7.05
CA VAL A 177 1.51 -12.66 -7.61
C VAL A 177 1.16 -13.96 -6.90
N GLU A 178 1.34 -14.03 -5.58
CA GLU A 178 1.16 -15.28 -4.83
C GLU A 178 -0.30 -15.77 -4.84
N VAL A 179 -1.27 -14.86 -4.79
CA VAL A 179 -2.71 -15.22 -4.85
C VAL A 179 -3.09 -15.90 -6.18
N TYR A 180 -2.32 -15.69 -7.26
CA TYR A 180 -2.55 -16.31 -8.56
C TYR A 180 -1.88 -17.69 -8.70
N GLY A 181 -1.19 -18.15 -7.66
CA GLY A 181 -0.49 -19.44 -7.65
C GLY A 181 0.44 -19.60 -8.85
N GLU A 182 0.33 -20.73 -9.55
CA GLU A 182 1.22 -21.11 -10.65
C GLU A 182 1.16 -20.18 -11.88
N GLN A 183 0.11 -19.38 -12.04
CA GLN A 183 -0.11 -18.63 -13.29
C GLN A 183 0.94 -17.53 -13.51
N LEU A 184 1.39 -16.90 -12.42
CA LEU A 184 2.40 -15.83 -12.44
C LEU A 184 3.69 -16.23 -11.69
N SER A 185 3.72 -17.40 -11.03
CA SER A 185 4.85 -17.83 -10.20
C SER A 185 6.12 -18.15 -10.96
N ASP A 186 6.10 -18.28 -12.29
CA ASP A 186 7.29 -18.51 -13.12
C ASP A 186 7.73 -17.26 -13.89
N GLN A 187 6.97 -16.17 -13.80
CA GLN A 187 7.24 -14.92 -14.52
C GLN A 187 8.07 -13.94 -13.69
N THR A 188 8.68 -12.99 -14.39
CA THR A 188 9.23 -11.76 -13.81
C THR A 188 8.23 -10.64 -14.00
N VAL A 189 7.56 -10.24 -12.92
CA VAL A 189 6.50 -9.23 -12.90
C VAL A 189 7.03 -7.96 -12.23
N ALA A 190 6.91 -6.83 -12.92
CA ALA A 190 7.14 -5.52 -12.33
C ALA A 190 5.80 -4.92 -11.87
N VAL A 191 5.67 -4.59 -10.60
CA VAL A 191 4.53 -3.82 -10.08
C VAL A 191 4.98 -2.39 -9.85
N VAL A 192 4.20 -1.44 -10.36
CA VAL A 192 4.41 0.00 -10.16
C VAL A 192 3.20 0.55 -9.41
N ASN A 193 3.37 0.78 -8.11
CA ASN A 193 2.36 1.41 -7.27
C ASN A 193 2.51 2.93 -7.34
N VAL A 194 1.61 3.63 -8.04
CA VAL A 194 1.64 5.09 -8.18
C VAL A 194 0.75 5.72 -7.10
N GLY A 195 1.36 5.99 -5.95
CA GLY A 195 0.72 6.61 -4.79
C GLY A 195 0.56 8.12 -4.90
N THR A 196 0.33 8.78 -3.76
CA THR A 196 0.17 10.23 -3.69
C THR A 196 1.51 10.95 -3.81
N ASN A 197 2.47 10.65 -2.93
CA ASN A 197 3.76 11.34 -2.90
C ASN A 197 4.91 10.51 -3.49
N LEU A 198 4.75 9.18 -3.55
CA LEU A 198 5.75 8.24 -4.05
C LEU A 198 5.15 7.29 -5.06
N SER A 199 5.98 6.86 -6.01
CA SER A 199 5.70 5.65 -6.77
C SER A 199 6.73 4.58 -6.44
N ASP A 200 6.26 3.37 -6.15
CA ASP A 200 7.11 2.25 -5.77
C ASP A 200 7.15 1.20 -6.87
N ILE A 201 8.36 0.81 -7.25
CA ILE A 201 8.65 -0.21 -8.23
C ILE A 201 9.09 -1.46 -7.49
N THR A 202 8.32 -2.53 -7.62
CA THR A 202 8.58 -3.82 -7.01
C THR A 202 8.72 -4.84 -8.14
N ILE A 203 9.87 -5.50 -8.27
CA ILE A 203 10.04 -6.60 -9.24
C ILE A 203 10.05 -7.91 -8.49
N ILE A 204 9.13 -8.78 -8.88
CA ILE A 204 8.92 -10.11 -8.31
C ILE A 204 9.33 -11.10 -9.39
N ARG A 205 10.32 -11.91 -9.08
CA ARG A 205 10.84 -12.95 -9.97
C ARG A 205 10.54 -14.30 -9.35
N ARG A 206 9.75 -15.08 -10.08
CA ARG A 206 9.31 -16.41 -9.67
C ARG A 206 8.65 -16.43 -8.28
N GLY A 207 7.71 -15.51 -8.06
CA GLY A 207 7.04 -15.33 -6.76
C GLY A 207 7.89 -14.67 -5.66
N LEU A 208 9.20 -14.46 -5.87
CA LEU A 208 10.08 -13.87 -4.87
C LEU A 208 10.48 -12.45 -5.21
N LEU A 209 10.45 -11.56 -4.21
CA LEU A 209 10.95 -10.20 -4.34
C LEU A 209 12.40 -10.20 -4.84
N SER A 210 12.67 -9.38 -5.86
CA SER A 210 13.98 -9.31 -6.50
C SER A 210 14.51 -7.89 -6.61
N PHE A 211 13.64 -6.88 -6.57
CA PHE A 211 14.03 -5.48 -6.63
C PHE A 211 12.95 -4.59 -6.02
N VAL A 212 13.40 -3.57 -5.29
CA VAL A 212 12.54 -2.50 -4.78
C VAL A 212 13.20 -1.17 -5.08
N ARG A 213 12.43 -0.20 -5.57
CA ARG A 213 12.88 1.17 -5.74
C ARG A 213 11.71 2.14 -5.68
N SER A 214 11.88 3.20 -4.89
CA SER A 214 10.93 4.31 -4.84
C SER A 214 11.39 5.46 -5.73
N ILE A 215 10.44 6.15 -6.35
CA ILE A 215 10.66 7.35 -7.16
C ILE A 215 9.73 8.47 -6.69
N PRO A 216 10.20 9.74 -6.65
CA PRO A 216 9.43 10.87 -6.11
C PRO A 216 8.37 11.42 -7.08
N THR A 217 8.24 10.85 -8.28
CA THR A 217 7.20 11.23 -9.26
C THR A 217 5.94 10.40 -8.99
N ALA A 218 4.87 11.06 -8.54
CA ALA A 218 3.64 10.42 -8.09
C ALA A 218 2.39 11.29 -8.31
N GLY A 219 1.25 10.88 -7.76
CA GLY A 219 -0.06 11.51 -7.97
C GLY A 219 -0.14 12.99 -7.63
N GLU A 220 0.57 13.46 -6.60
CA GLU A 220 0.62 14.86 -6.20
C GLU A 220 1.25 15.74 -7.29
N SER A 221 2.25 15.23 -8.00
CA SER A 221 2.86 15.96 -9.12
C SER A 221 1.86 16.19 -10.25
N LEU A 222 0.98 15.22 -10.50
CA LEU A 222 -0.12 15.36 -11.48
C LEU A 222 -1.14 16.40 -11.02
N THR A 223 -1.56 16.33 -9.76
CA THR A 223 -2.51 17.27 -9.16
C THR A 223 -1.98 18.70 -9.19
N ARG A 224 -0.71 18.89 -8.82
CA ARG A 224 -0.03 20.18 -8.85
C ARG A 224 0.06 20.76 -10.27
N ALA A 225 0.33 19.92 -11.27
CA ALA A 225 0.37 20.35 -12.66
C ALA A 225 -1.01 20.87 -13.14
N ILE A 226 -2.09 20.16 -12.77
CA ILE A 226 -3.47 20.61 -13.05
C ILE A 226 -3.80 21.89 -12.29
N SER A 227 -3.46 21.98 -11.00
CA SER A 227 -3.65 23.19 -10.18
C SER A 227 -3.00 24.42 -10.84
N GLN A 228 -1.78 24.28 -11.36
CA GLN A 228 -1.07 25.36 -12.05
C GLN A 228 -1.68 25.71 -13.41
N ALA A 229 -2.07 24.70 -14.20
CA ALA A 229 -2.64 24.90 -15.53
C ALA A 229 -4.03 25.54 -15.50
N PHE A 230 -4.83 25.24 -14.47
CA PHE A 230 -6.20 25.72 -14.32
C PHE A 230 -6.34 26.84 -13.28
N VAL A 231 -5.28 27.15 -12.54
CA VAL A 231 -5.25 28.16 -11.46
C VAL A 231 -6.32 27.89 -10.40
N VAL A 232 -6.35 26.64 -9.92
CA VAL A 232 -7.27 26.16 -8.89
C VAL A 232 -6.49 25.61 -7.69
N ASP A 233 -7.13 25.47 -6.53
CA ASP A 233 -6.50 24.80 -5.39
C ASP A 233 -6.29 23.29 -5.64
N ASN A 234 -5.52 22.64 -4.77
CA ASN A 234 -5.20 21.22 -4.92
C ASN A 234 -6.41 20.29 -4.77
N ASP A 235 -7.41 20.65 -3.96
CA ASP A 235 -8.60 19.81 -3.77
C ASP A 235 -9.49 19.84 -5.03
N GLU A 236 -9.63 21.01 -5.66
CA GLU A 236 -10.29 21.14 -6.97
C GLU A 236 -9.49 20.45 -8.07
N ALA A 237 -8.17 20.64 -8.11
CA ALA A 237 -7.31 19.97 -9.08
C ALA A 237 -7.38 18.44 -8.96
N GLU A 238 -7.46 17.90 -7.74
CA GLU A 238 -7.63 16.46 -7.50
C GLU A 238 -8.98 15.97 -8.03
N ARG A 239 -10.05 16.73 -7.80
CA ARG A 239 -11.38 16.43 -8.37
C ARG A 239 -11.35 16.42 -9.89
N ILE A 240 -10.74 17.43 -10.51
CA ILE A 240 -10.56 17.50 -11.97
C ILE A 240 -9.77 16.29 -12.47
N LYS A 241 -8.65 15.94 -11.82
CA LYS A 241 -7.81 14.78 -12.17
C LYS A 241 -8.63 13.48 -12.15
N ARG A 242 -9.41 13.26 -11.10
CA ARG A 242 -10.20 12.02 -10.92
C ARG A 242 -11.39 11.93 -11.88
N GLN A 243 -12.04 13.05 -12.20
CA GLN A 243 -13.25 13.06 -13.02
C GLN A 243 -12.96 13.16 -14.52
N HIS A 244 -11.87 13.83 -14.89
CA HIS A 244 -11.60 14.23 -16.27
C HIS A 244 -10.18 13.92 -16.75
N GLY A 245 -9.29 13.48 -15.85
CA GLY A 245 -7.97 13.00 -16.23
C GLY A 245 -8.09 11.81 -17.17
N ARG A 246 -7.44 11.90 -18.33
CA ARG A 246 -7.34 10.83 -19.32
C ARG A 246 -6.03 11.00 -20.08
N VAL A 247 -5.50 9.87 -20.54
CA VAL A 247 -4.32 9.81 -21.37
C VAL A 247 -4.72 9.34 -22.75
N ASP A 248 -4.68 10.26 -23.71
CA ASP A 248 -4.96 9.95 -25.10
C ASP A 248 -3.67 9.41 -25.74
N SER A 249 -3.53 8.09 -25.75
CA SER A 249 -2.45 7.44 -26.48
C SER A 249 -2.72 7.55 -27.98
N GLN A 250 -2.14 8.54 -28.66
CA GLN A 250 -2.05 8.53 -30.13
C GLN A 250 -1.10 7.43 -30.67
N VAL A 251 -0.75 6.43 -29.85
CA VAL A 251 0.13 5.32 -30.22
C VAL A 251 -0.69 4.03 -30.14
N GLY A 252 -1.08 3.52 -31.32
CA GLY A 252 -1.84 2.28 -31.45
C GLY A 252 -1.10 1.08 -30.89
N GLY A 253 -1.53 0.61 -29.72
CA GLY A 253 -1.23 -0.69 -29.16
C GLY A 253 -2.53 -1.21 -28.54
N GLY A 254 -2.99 -2.39 -28.95
CA GLY A 254 -4.32 -2.88 -28.60
C GLY A 254 -4.51 -3.06 -27.09
N TYR A 255 -5.55 -2.41 -26.58
CA TYR A 255 -6.10 -2.66 -25.25
C TYR A 255 -6.40 -4.17 -25.08
N VAL A 256 -5.67 -4.84 -24.19
CA VAL A 256 -6.07 -6.16 -23.69
C VAL A 256 -7.01 -5.90 -22.53
N GLN A 257 -8.31 -6.14 -22.75
CA GLN A 257 -9.29 -6.08 -21.66
C GLN A 257 -8.81 -6.96 -20.50
N PRO A 258 -9.02 -6.56 -19.23
CA PRO A 258 -8.92 -7.52 -18.13
C PRO A 258 -9.81 -8.72 -18.50
N SER A 259 -9.23 -9.92 -18.52
CA SER A 259 -10.00 -11.12 -18.88
C SER A 259 -11.19 -11.21 -17.93
N PRO A 260 -12.44 -11.27 -18.43
CA PRO A 260 -13.55 -11.61 -17.57
C PRO A 260 -13.28 -13.02 -17.05
N VAL A 261 -13.15 -13.15 -15.73
CA VAL A 261 -13.02 -14.44 -15.08
C VAL A 261 -14.30 -15.21 -15.42
N ALA A 262 -14.19 -16.16 -16.34
CA ALA A 262 -15.24 -17.11 -16.56
C ALA A 262 -15.48 -17.79 -15.21
N ALA A 263 -16.73 -17.80 -14.74
CA ALA A 263 -17.15 -18.69 -13.68
C ALA A 263 -16.89 -20.12 -14.16
N GLY A 264 -15.72 -20.66 -13.81
CA GLY A 264 -15.31 -22.03 -14.09
C GLY A 264 -15.80 -22.96 -12.98
N PRO A 265 -16.30 -24.16 -13.31
CA PRO A 265 -17.03 -25.00 -12.38
C PRO A 265 -16.10 -25.81 -11.46
N ASP A 266 -16.65 -26.15 -10.28
CA ASP A 266 -16.16 -27.13 -9.30
C ASP A 266 -14.67 -27.07 -8.92
N THR A 267 -14.45 -26.57 -7.72
CA THR A 267 -13.23 -26.70 -6.92
C THR A 267 -12.81 -28.17 -6.80
N GLY A 268 -11.96 -28.63 -7.70
CA GLY A 268 -10.99 -29.67 -7.38
C GLY A 268 -10.09 -29.12 -6.27
N SER A 269 -9.99 -29.87 -5.18
CA SER A 269 -9.21 -29.53 -3.98
C SER A 269 -7.88 -28.85 -4.33
N LEU A 270 -7.68 -27.63 -3.84
CA LEU A 270 -6.37 -26.99 -3.76
C LEU A 270 -5.44 -27.93 -2.97
N ASP A 271 -4.59 -28.66 -3.70
CA ASP A 271 -3.49 -29.40 -3.10
C ASP A 271 -2.43 -28.38 -2.71
N LEU A 272 -2.34 -28.08 -1.41
CA LEU A 272 -1.33 -27.20 -0.82
C LEU A 272 0.05 -27.90 -0.72
N GLY A 273 0.37 -28.75 -1.71
CA GLY A 273 1.49 -29.66 -1.71
C GLY A 273 2.79 -29.06 -2.26
N THR A 274 3.88 -29.30 -1.52
CA THR A 274 5.28 -28.84 -1.67
C THR A 274 5.51 -27.35 -1.42
N PRO A 275 6.43 -26.96 -0.50
CA PRO A 275 6.75 -25.56 -0.31
C PRO A 275 7.35 -25.01 -1.61
N ALA A 276 6.78 -23.90 -2.08
CA ALA A 276 7.43 -23.06 -3.06
C ALA A 276 8.77 -22.57 -2.48
N PRO A 277 9.78 -22.26 -3.31
CA PRO A 277 10.92 -21.45 -2.87
C PRO A 277 10.41 -20.23 -2.09
N GLY A 278 11.00 -19.96 -0.93
CA GLY A 278 10.34 -19.10 0.04
C GLY A 278 11.30 -18.21 0.81
N TYR A 279 10.69 -17.34 1.58
CA TYR A 279 11.35 -16.56 2.60
C TYR A 279 11.69 -17.48 3.78
N SER A 280 12.96 -17.85 3.94
CA SER A 280 13.38 -18.67 5.08
C SER A 280 13.69 -17.78 6.28
N ALA A 281 13.04 -18.08 7.40
CA ALA A 281 13.44 -17.56 8.69
C ALA A 281 14.79 -18.20 9.03
N GLY A 282 15.83 -17.39 9.24
CA GLY A 282 17.13 -17.91 9.62
C GLY A 282 17.07 -18.66 10.95
N GLY A 283 17.24 -19.98 10.91
CA GLY A 283 17.45 -20.82 12.10
C GLY A 283 16.58 -22.08 12.16
N THR A 284 17.13 -23.22 11.76
CA THR A 284 16.66 -24.54 12.18
C THR A 284 17.59 -25.08 13.25
N GLU A 285 17.25 -24.90 14.52
CA GLU A 285 17.65 -25.80 15.60
C GLU A 285 16.68 -25.64 16.78
N ASP A 286 16.44 -26.78 17.43
CA ASP A 286 15.41 -27.08 18.41
C ASP A 286 15.57 -26.25 19.69
N ASP A 287 14.98 -25.06 19.74
CA ASP A 287 14.75 -24.31 20.98
C ASP A 287 13.39 -23.59 20.90
N THR A 288 12.58 -23.72 21.94
CA THR A 288 11.16 -23.31 21.98
C THR A 288 10.91 -21.79 21.97
N ASP A 289 11.85 -20.98 21.48
CA ASP A 289 11.71 -19.53 21.27
C ASP A 289 11.89 -19.20 19.78
N ALA A 290 10.87 -19.49 18.98
CA ALA A 290 10.71 -18.80 17.71
C ALA A 290 10.02 -17.46 18.02
N PRO A 291 10.64 -16.29 17.78
CA PRO A 291 9.95 -15.03 17.98
C PRO A 291 8.94 -14.85 16.84
N VAL A 292 7.74 -15.34 17.09
CA VAL A 292 6.52 -14.65 16.71
C VAL A 292 6.55 -13.33 17.48
N PHE A 293 6.23 -12.19 16.85
CA PHE A 293 6.08 -10.90 17.54
C PHE A 293 5.19 -11.05 18.79
N GLU A 294 5.78 -11.37 19.94
CA GLU A 294 5.15 -11.42 21.25
C GLU A 294 5.57 -10.17 22.02
N LEU A 295 4.60 -9.29 22.25
CA LEU A 295 4.71 -8.23 23.24
C LEU A 295 4.67 -8.87 24.63
N SER A 296 5.83 -9.27 25.17
CA SER A 296 5.94 -9.58 26.60
C SER A 296 6.13 -8.27 27.38
N SER A 297 5.04 -7.82 28.01
CA SER A 297 5.04 -6.76 29.00
C SER A 297 5.71 -7.23 30.30
N THR A 298 6.81 -6.60 30.71
CA THR A 298 7.17 -6.49 32.13
C THR A 298 7.94 -5.19 32.37
N GLY A 299 7.29 -4.31 33.12
CA GLY A 299 7.89 -3.14 33.75
C GLY A 299 6.99 -2.79 34.92
N ASP A 300 7.27 -3.42 36.06
CA ASP A 300 6.65 -3.13 37.36
C ASP A 300 6.70 -1.63 37.65
N VAL A 301 5.54 -1.04 37.94
CA VAL A 301 5.48 0.23 38.65
C VAL A 301 4.70 0.00 39.93
N ASP A 302 5.47 0.01 41.01
CA ASP A 302 5.01 -0.09 42.38
C ASP A 302 3.95 0.97 42.72
N SER A 303 3.02 0.50 43.54
CA SER A 303 1.99 1.21 44.27
C SER A 303 2.47 2.48 45.01
N HIS A 304 1.66 3.54 44.99
CA HIS A 304 1.04 4.14 46.19
C HIS A 304 0.28 5.44 45.86
N GLY A 305 -0.90 5.61 46.46
CA GLY A 305 -1.44 6.94 46.80
C GLY A 305 -2.91 7.15 46.50
N ASP A 306 -3.78 6.69 47.40
CA ASP A 306 -5.19 7.07 47.51
C ASP A 306 -5.39 8.60 47.54
N LEU A 307 -6.33 9.14 46.77
CA LEU A 307 -7.12 10.33 47.14
C LEU A 307 -8.51 10.29 46.50
N GLU A 308 -9.53 10.22 47.36
CA GLU A 308 -10.96 10.38 47.04
C GLU A 308 -11.31 11.84 46.66
N PRO A 309 -12.46 12.05 45.97
CA PRO A 309 -12.82 13.33 45.35
C PRO A 309 -13.59 14.24 46.32
N THR A 310 -13.32 15.55 46.28
CA THR A 310 -14.13 16.55 46.99
C THR A 310 -14.37 17.82 46.15
N GLY A 311 -15.64 18.24 46.11
CA GLY A 311 -16.11 19.63 46.00
C GLY A 311 -16.15 20.26 44.59
N GLU A 312 -17.33 20.46 44.00
CA GLU A 312 -18.06 21.76 43.95
C GLU A 312 -17.40 22.80 43.00
N ARG A 313 -17.98 23.30 41.89
CA ARG A 313 -19.31 23.92 41.68
C ARG A 313 -19.60 24.15 40.18
N VAL A 314 -20.86 23.89 39.80
CA VAL A 314 -21.83 24.75 39.08
C VAL A 314 -21.31 25.92 38.22
N THR A 315 -21.66 25.89 36.92
CA THR A 315 -22.47 26.95 36.27
C THR A 315 -23.26 26.38 35.08
N HIS A 316 -24.58 26.29 35.28
CA HIS A 316 -25.58 26.28 34.20
C HIS A 316 -25.56 27.64 33.49
N LEU A 317 -25.63 27.62 32.16
CA LEU A 317 -26.10 28.74 31.35
C LEU A 317 -27.15 28.20 30.39
N GLU A 318 -28.41 28.39 30.79
CA GLU A 318 -29.57 28.33 29.90
C GLU A 318 -29.47 29.50 28.92
N LEU A 319 -29.65 29.23 27.63
CA LEU A 319 -29.91 30.26 26.63
C LEU A 319 -31.35 30.10 26.15
N ASP A 320 -32.09 31.17 26.40
CA ASP A 320 -33.51 31.38 26.13
C ASP A 320 -33.79 31.48 24.63
N ASP A 321 -34.88 30.85 24.18
CA ASP A 321 -35.41 30.93 22.82
C ASP A 321 -35.96 32.35 22.57
N ALA A 322 -35.25 33.14 21.77
CA ALA A 322 -35.75 34.43 21.28
C ALA A 322 -35.44 34.63 19.78
N GLN A 323 -36.48 34.40 18.97
CA GLN A 323 -36.82 35.06 17.70
C GLN A 323 -35.67 35.45 16.74
N VAL A 324 -35.44 34.57 15.75
CA VAL A 324 -34.71 34.90 14.51
C VAL A 324 -35.68 35.59 13.52
N PRO A 325 -35.44 36.83 13.06
CA PRO A 325 -36.25 37.45 12.02
C PRO A 325 -35.90 36.89 10.63
N PRO A 326 -36.86 36.81 9.68
CA PRO A 326 -36.58 36.34 8.33
C PRO A 326 -35.77 37.38 7.53
N PRO A 327 -34.95 36.95 6.55
CA PRO A 327 -34.10 37.85 5.80
C PRO A 327 -34.90 38.80 4.89
N PRO A 328 -34.45 40.06 4.70
CA PRO A 328 -35.12 41.01 3.83
C PRO A 328 -34.99 40.60 2.36
N SER A 329 -36.12 40.67 1.66
CA SER A 329 -36.21 40.50 0.22
C SER A 329 -35.66 41.74 -0.49
N GLY A 330 -34.76 41.54 -1.45
CA GLY A 330 -34.45 42.53 -2.48
C GLY A 330 -33.22 43.40 -2.21
N VAL A 331 -32.04 42.87 -2.52
CA VAL A 331 -30.92 43.69 -2.99
C VAL A 331 -30.33 43.00 -4.22
N SER A 332 -30.45 43.68 -5.36
CA SER A 332 -29.90 43.26 -6.64
C SER A 332 -28.38 43.43 -6.59
N LEU A 333 -27.66 42.32 -6.43
CA LEU A 333 -26.21 42.28 -6.61
C LEU A 333 -25.92 42.02 -8.09
N VAL A 334 -25.32 43.02 -8.73
CA VAL A 334 -24.81 42.95 -10.09
C VAL A 334 -23.82 41.79 -10.18
N SER A 335 -24.17 40.79 -10.98
CA SER A 335 -23.30 39.67 -11.30
C SER A 335 -22.18 40.15 -12.23
N THR A 336 -20.98 40.33 -11.70
CA THR A 336 -19.77 40.14 -12.52
C THR A 336 -19.43 38.67 -12.47
N ALA A 337 -20.19 37.88 -13.24
CA ALA A 337 -19.74 36.56 -13.64
C ALA A 337 -18.46 36.76 -14.45
N SER A 338 -17.32 36.37 -13.87
CA SER A 338 -16.11 36.15 -14.63
C SER A 338 -16.43 35.05 -15.65
N GLU A 339 -16.40 35.41 -16.93
CA GLU A 339 -16.56 34.50 -18.06
C GLU A 339 -15.43 33.46 -18.04
N VAL A 340 -15.63 32.37 -17.32
CA VAL A 340 -14.97 31.11 -17.67
C VAL A 340 -15.75 30.58 -18.86
N ALA A 341 -15.30 30.96 -20.05
CA ALA A 341 -15.79 30.39 -21.30
C ALA A 341 -15.80 28.86 -21.17
N HIS A 342 -16.97 28.26 -21.34
CA HIS A 342 -17.10 26.80 -21.47
C HIS A 342 -16.37 26.39 -22.75
N ALA A 343 -15.08 26.10 -22.62
CA ALA A 343 -14.35 25.39 -23.65
C ALA A 343 -15.12 24.08 -23.95
N PRO A 344 -15.24 23.65 -25.21
CA PRO A 344 -15.87 22.37 -25.52
C PRO A 344 -15.20 21.28 -24.68
N ALA A 345 -15.97 20.29 -24.20
CA ALA A 345 -15.50 19.27 -23.25
C ALA A 345 -14.18 18.58 -23.66
N ASP A 346 -13.91 18.51 -24.97
CA ASP A 346 -12.65 18.00 -25.53
C ASP A 346 -11.46 18.95 -25.34
N ALA A 347 -11.65 20.26 -25.42
CA ALA A 347 -10.58 21.24 -25.19
C ALA A 347 -10.15 21.29 -23.71
N ALA A 348 -11.11 21.19 -22.78
CA ALA A 348 -10.81 21.11 -21.35
C ALA A 348 -10.01 19.83 -21.02
N ALA A 349 -10.41 18.70 -21.60
CA ALA A 349 -9.68 17.45 -21.40
C ALA A 349 -8.30 17.43 -22.05
N GLN A 350 -8.16 18.00 -23.25
CA GLN A 350 -6.85 18.15 -23.89
C GLN A 350 -5.93 18.99 -23.02
N GLN A 351 -6.42 20.08 -22.44
CA GLN A 351 -5.65 20.92 -21.53
C GLN A 351 -5.25 20.17 -20.24
N ILE A 352 -6.11 19.29 -19.71
CA ILE A 352 -5.74 18.41 -18.58
C ILE A 352 -4.61 17.46 -18.98
N TYR A 353 -4.74 16.81 -20.14
CA TYR A 353 -3.70 15.93 -20.66
C TYR A 353 -2.37 16.66 -20.86
N ASP A 354 -2.39 17.83 -21.51
CA ASP A 354 -1.20 18.66 -21.75
C ASP A 354 -0.51 19.05 -20.43
N ALA A 355 -1.28 19.26 -19.36
CA ALA A 355 -0.74 19.55 -18.04
C ALA A 355 -0.04 18.34 -17.39
N ILE A 356 -0.62 17.14 -17.50
CA ILE A 356 -0.07 15.94 -16.84
C ILE A 356 0.96 15.19 -17.68
N ALA A 357 0.96 15.33 -19.01
CA ALA A 357 1.82 14.57 -19.92
C ALA A 357 3.32 14.70 -19.62
N PRO A 358 3.88 15.88 -19.25
CA PRO A 358 5.28 15.98 -18.84
C PRO A 358 5.60 15.12 -17.62
N ILE A 359 4.71 15.10 -16.62
CA ILE A 359 4.88 14.32 -15.39
C ILE A 359 4.81 12.81 -15.70
N LEU A 360 3.92 12.40 -16.61
CA LEU A 360 3.85 11.02 -17.08
C LEU A 360 5.13 10.61 -17.83
N GLY A 361 5.71 11.50 -18.65
CA GLY A 361 6.99 11.27 -19.32
C GLY A 361 8.17 11.17 -18.35
N GLU A 362 8.18 11.98 -17.28
CA GLU A 362 9.15 11.84 -16.18
C GLU A 362 9.01 10.50 -15.47
N LEU A 363 7.78 10.10 -15.15
CA LEU A 363 7.47 8.82 -14.53
C LEU A 363 8.02 7.66 -15.38
N THR A 364 7.66 7.58 -16.66
CA THR A 364 8.12 6.46 -17.50
C THR A 364 9.63 6.50 -17.79
N THR A 365 10.25 7.67 -17.81
CA THR A 365 11.71 7.81 -17.86
C THR A 365 12.36 7.17 -16.64
N GLU A 366 11.86 7.43 -15.43
CA GLU A 366 12.36 6.82 -14.20
C GLU A 366 12.04 5.33 -14.10
N LEU A 367 10.88 4.89 -14.59
CA LEU A 367 10.56 3.46 -14.73
C LEU A 367 11.61 2.79 -15.63
N ARG A 368 11.84 3.29 -16.85
CA ARG A 368 12.84 2.74 -17.78
C ARG A 368 14.23 2.64 -17.14
N ARG A 369 14.67 3.70 -16.46
CA ARG A 369 15.97 3.70 -15.73
C ARG A 369 16.03 2.62 -14.67
N SER A 370 14.94 2.39 -13.95
CA SER A 370 14.85 1.39 -12.88
C SER A 370 14.85 -0.02 -13.43
N LEU A 371 14.10 -0.27 -14.50
CA LEU A 371 14.08 -1.56 -15.19
C LEU A 371 15.41 -1.89 -15.86
N ASP A 372 16.09 -0.89 -16.45
CA ASP A 372 17.43 -1.08 -17.03
C ASP A 372 18.48 -1.36 -15.95
N PHE A 373 18.38 -0.71 -14.79
CA PHE A 373 19.24 -1.01 -13.64
C PHE A 373 19.06 -2.47 -13.21
N TYR A 374 17.80 -2.91 -13.04
CA TYR A 374 17.48 -4.30 -12.71
C TYR A 374 18.06 -5.29 -13.73
N ARG A 375 17.81 -5.08 -15.03
CA ARG A 375 18.33 -5.95 -16.10
C ARG A 375 19.84 -6.09 -16.06
N ARG A 376 20.57 -5.00 -15.81
CA ARG A 376 22.05 -5.04 -15.71
C ARG A 376 22.54 -5.90 -14.54
N GLN A 377 21.83 -5.87 -13.41
CA GLN A 377 22.18 -6.68 -12.24
C GLN A 377 21.80 -8.15 -12.41
N HIS A 378 20.68 -8.42 -13.10
CA HIS A 378 20.10 -9.77 -13.23
C HIS A 378 20.28 -10.37 -14.64
N ARG A 379 21.49 -10.27 -15.20
CA ARG A 379 21.90 -10.94 -16.46
C ARG A 379 20.94 -10.70 -17.65
N ASN A 380 20.36 -9.50 -17.75
CA ASN A 380 19.37 -9.11 -18.75
C ASN A 380 18.10 -9.98 -18.78
N GLU A 381 17.68 -10.49 -17.62
CA GLU A 381 16.39 -11.16 -17.50
C GLU A 381 15.25 -10.24 -17.97
N ALA A 382 14.33 -10.81 -18.76
CA ALA A 382 13.21 -10.06 -19.29
C ALA A 382 12.18 -9.79 -18.19
N ILE A 383 11.43 -8.70 -18.34
CA ILE A 383 10.25 -8.43 -17.52
C ILE A 383 9.07 -8.80 -18.38
N ASP A 384 8.37 -9.86 -18.01
CA ASP A 384 7.28 -10.45 -18.80
C ASP A 384 6.04 -9.56 -18.78
N ARG A 385 5.83 -8.88 -17.64
CA ARG A 385 4.64 -8.08 -17.40
C ARG A 385 4.88 -6.91 -16.46
N LEU A 386 4.11 -5.84 -16.65
CA LEU A 386 3.99 -4.72 -15.72
C LEU A 386 2.56 -4.61 -15.19
N ILE A 387 2.40 -4.39 -13.89
CA ILE A 387 1.11 -4.16 -13.23
C ILE A 387 1.11 -2.77 -12.60
N LEU A 388 0.15 -1.92 -12.97
CA LEU A 388 -0.04 -0.59 -12.39
C LEU A 388 -1.00 -0.67 -11.19
N ALA A 389 -0.53 -0.22 -10.04
CA ALA A 389 -1.29 -0.13 -8.79
C ALA A 389 -1.33 1.33 -8.29
N GLY A 390 -2.08 1.57 -7.21
CA GLY A 390 -2.26 2.89 -6.61
C GLY A 390 -3.39 3.70 -7.25
N GLY A 391 -3.73 4.83 -6.63
CA GLY A 391 -4.84 5.67 -7.08
C GLY A 391 -4.64 6.27 -8.47
N SER A 392 -3.40 6.57 -8.84
CA SER A 392 -3.12 7.14 -10.17
C SER A 392 -3.17 6.10 -11.29
N ALA A 393 -3.10 4.80 -10.99
CA ALA A 393 -3.31 3.74 -11.98
C ALA A 393 -4.73 3.74 -12.59
N LEU A 394 -5.68 4.39 -11.91
CA LEU A 394 -7.07 4.54 -12.37
C LEU A 394 -7.23 5.62 -13.47
N ILE A 395 -6.18 6.38 -13.79
CA ILE A 395 -6.25 7.34 -14.91
C ILE A 395 -6.45 6.56 -16.22
N PRO A 396 -7.58 6.75 -16.93
CA PRO A 396 -7.85 6.08 -18.18
C PRO A 396 -6.73 6.30 -19.20
N GLY A 397 -6.29 5.24 -19.87
CA GLY A 397 -5.23 5.26 -20.88
C GLY A 397 -3.80 5.25 -20.33
N LEU A 398 -3.59 5.33 -19.01
CA LEU A 398 -2.24 5.30 -18.42
C LEU A 398 -1.52 3.98 -18.69
N ALA A 399 -2.22 2.84 -18.62
CA ALA A 399 -1.65 1.54 -18.96
C ALA A 399 -1.16 1.52 -20.43
N ASP A 400 -1.97 1.99 -21.36
CA ASP A 400 -1.61 2.04 -22.79
C ASP A 400 -0.43 2.97 -23.04
N PHE A 401 -0.35 4.09 -22.33
CA PHE A 401 0.80 5.00 -22.37
C PHE A 401 2.09 4.31 -21.91
N VAL A 402 2.02 3.54 -20.81
CA VAL A 402 3.16 2.76 -20.31
C VAL A 402 3.56 1.65 -21.30
N VAL A 403 2.59 0.96 -21.92
CA VAL A 403 2.87 -0.03 -23.00
C VAL A 403 3.59 0.64 -24.16
N ALA A 404 3.11 1.79 -24.61
CA ALA A 404 3.68 2.52 -25.74
C ALA A 404 5.12 2.97 -25.47
N ASP A 405 5.43 3.40 -24.24
CA ASP A 405 6.76 3.88 -23.89
C ASP A 405 7.76 2.76 -23.55
N LEU A 406 7.31 1.73 -22.81
CA LEU A 406 8.20 0.68 -22.28
C LEU A 406 8.22 -0.60 -23.12
N ALA A 407 7.24 -0.80 -24.00
CA ALA A 407 7.04 -2.02 -24.77
C ALA A 407 6.94 -3.29 -23.89
N ILE A 408 6.37 -3.15 -22.69
CA ILE A 408 6.10 -4.25 -21.76
C ILE A 408 4.57 -4.40 -21.63
N PRO A 409 4.01 -5.62 -21.74
CA PRO A 409 2.59 -5.85 -21.48
C PRO A 409 2.18 -5.30 -20.11
N THR A 410 1.28 -4.34 -20.10
CA THR A 410 0.88 -3.61 -18.89
C THR A 410 -0.60 -3.80 -18.60
N GLU A 411 -0.95 -4.07 -17.36
CA GLU A 411 -2.34 -4.09 -16.88
C GLU A 411 -2.53 -3.23 -15.63
N VAL A 412 -3.79 -2.96 -15.30
CA VAL A 412 -4.17 -2.32 -14.03
C VAL A 412 -4.44 -3.40 -12.98
N ALA A 413 -3.92 -3.19 -11.77
CA ALA A 413 -3.98 -4.15 -10.68
C ALA A 413 -5.41 -4.51 -10.26
N ASN A 414 -5.65 -5.80 -10.03
CA ASN A 414 -6.84 -6.29 -9.36
C ASN A 414 -6.43 -7.27 -8.25
N PRO A 415 -6.35 -6.82 -6.98
CA PRO A 415 -5.94 -7.68 -5.87
C PRO A 415 -7.03 -8.67 -5.41
N PHE A 416 -8.23 -8.61 -6.01
CA PHE A 416 -9.37 -9.43 -5.60
C PHE A 416 -9.66 -10.58 -6.56
N ALA A 417 -8.95 -10.70 -7.69
CA ALA A 417 -9.28 -11.68 -8.72
C ALA A 417 -9.09 -13.14 -8.28
N GLY A 418 -8.15 -13.39 -7.35
CA GLY A 418 -7.90 -14.71 -6.76
C GLY A 418 -8.71 -15.01 -5.49
N LEU A 419 -9.66 -14.15 -5.11
CA LEU A 419 -10.42 -14.26 -3.88
C LEU A 419 -11.85 -14.73 -4.11
N ILE A 420 -12.43 -15.34 -3.09
CA ILE A 420 -13.87 -15.60 -3.04
C ILE A 420 -14.56 -14.31 -2.61
N VAL A 421 -15.27 -13.66 -3.55
CA VAL A 421 -15.98 -12.40 -3.33
C VAL A 421 -17.46 -12.67 -3.05
N PRO A 422 -18.06 -12.06 -2.00
CA PRO A 422 -19.48 -12.23 -1.69
C PRO A 422 -20.36 -11.46 -2.68
N ASP A 423 -21.54 -12.03 -3.01
CA ASP A 423 -22.51 -11.42 -3.94
C ASP A 423 -22.98 -10.02 -3.54
N SER A 424 -22.85 -9.65 -2.26
CA SER A 424 -23.18 -8.32 -1.75
C SER A 424 -22.23 -7.22 -2.23
N VAL A 425 -21.07 -7.58 -2.80
CA VAL A 425 -20.06 -6.63 -3.26
C VAL A 425 -20.03 -6.64 -4.78
N SER A 426 -20.27 -5.49 -5.40
CA SER A 426 -20.31 -5.40 -6.85
C SER A 426 -18.91 -5.46 -7.46
N ALA A 427 -18.79 -6.15 -8.60
CA ALA A 427 -17.54 -6.23 -9.35
C ALA A 427 -17.10 -4.86 -9.91
N GLU A 428 -18.05 -3.96 -10.17
CA GLU A 428 -17.77 -2.57 -10.59
C GLU A 428 -17.09 -1.80 -9.45
N TYR A 429 -17.64 -1.87 -8.24
CA TYR A 429 -17.01 -1.25 -7.07
C TYR A 429 -15.57 -1.75 -6.87
N LEU A 430 -15.36 -3.07 -6.88
CA LEU A 430 -14.02 -3.64 -6.73
C LEU A 430 -13.04 -3.22 -7.84
N ARG A 431 -13.53 -2.99 -9.07
CA ARG A 431 -12.70 -2.48 -10.16
C ARG A 431 -12.28 -1.04 -9.91
N ASP A 432 -13.17 -0.20 -9.40
CA ASP A 432 -12.92 1.22 -9.16
C ASP A 432 -11.97 1.48 -7.99
N ILE A 433 -11.92 0.57 -7.01
CA ILE A 433 -11.04 0.72 -5.83
C ILE A 433 -9.87 -0.25 -5.79
N GLY A 434 -9.91 -1.34 -6.55
CA GLY A 434 -8.93 -2.42 -6.53
C GLY A 434 -7.48 -1.97 -6.60
N PRO A 435 -7.10 -1.11 -7.56
CA PRO A 435 -5.73 -0.61 -7.64
C PRO A 435 -5.24 0.09 -6.38
N MET A 436 -6.13 0.76 -5.64
CA MET A 436 -5.80 1.44 -4.37
C MET A 436 -5.70 0.48 -3.19
N CYS A 437 -6.26 -0.72 -3.29
CA CYS A 437 -6.35 -1.69 -2.20
C CYS A 437 -5.28 -2.79 -2.25
N VAL A 438 -4.33 -2.73 -3.18
CA VAL A 438 -3.27 -3.76 -3.35
C VAL A 438 -2.53 -4.02 -2.04
N ILE A 439 -2.05 -2.97 -1.37
CA ILE A 439 -1.32 -3.11 -0.10
C ILE A 439 -2.24 -3.65 0.99
N ALA A 440 -3.41 -3.04 1.21
CA ALA A 440 -4.36 -3.49 2.24
C ALA A 440 -4.81 -4.95 2.05
N ALA A 441 -5.05 -5.38 0.80
CA ALA A 441 -5.38 -6.77 0.50
C ALA A 441 -4.19 -7.70 0.82
N GLY A 442 -2.98 -7.32 0.42
CA GLY A 442 -1.75 -8.06 0.71
C GLY A 442 -1.47 -8.24 2.20
N LEU A 443 -1.70 -7.19 2.99
CA LEU A 443 -1.61 -7.22 4.46
C LEU A 443 -2.62 -8.21 5.05
N ALA A 444 -3.86 -8.18 4.55
CA ALA A 444 -4.92 -9.09 5.02
C ALA A 444 -4.67 -10.55 4.59
N MET A 445 -3.91 -10.79 3.52
CA MET A 445 -3.51 -12.12 3.05
C MET A 445 -2.32 -12.71 3.82
N ARG A 446 -1.67 -11.92 4.68
CA ARG A 446 -0.52 -12.40 5.47
C ARG A 446 -0.93 -13.62 6.30
N ASP A 447 -0.18 -14.70 6.13
CA ASP A 447 -0.41 -16.07 6.67
C ASP A 447 -1.57 -16.89 6.06
N MET A 448 -2.28 -16.35 5.05
CA MET A 448 -3.35 -17.06 4.33
C MET A 448 -2.89 -17.60 2.97
N VAL A 449 -1.87 -16.99 2.38
CA VAL A 449 -1.19 -17.45 1.17
C VAL A 449 0.19 -18.01 1.53
N SER A 450 0.64 -19.02 0.78
CA SER A 450 1.98 -19.59 0.97
C SER A 450 3.01 -18.55 0.59
N GLY A 451 3.75 -18.05 1.59
CA GLY A 451 4.93 -17.19 1.39
C GLY A 451 6.22 -17.97 1.24
#